data_AF-A0AAX2JAS5-F1
#
_entry.id   AF-A0AAX2JAS5-F1
#
_cell.length_a   1.000
_cell.length_b   1.000
_cell.length_c   1.000
_cell.angle_alpha   90.00
_cell.angle_beta   90.00
_cell.angle_gamma   90.00
#
_symmetry.space_group_name_H-M   'P 1'
#
loop_
_entity.id
_entity.type
_entity.pdbx_description
1 polymer ?
#
loop_
_entity_poly.entity_id
_entity_poly.type
_entity_poly.pdbx_seq_one_letter_code
_entity_poly.pdbx_strand_id
1 'polypeptide(L)'
;MAIIYEKLLNKYTEKELKEKLSVSLVGRLKRGEFAKLETVASRIDISPIDYTYSDFLEDYGEKYKKYKEKKTLFNLLKAGKVMRQLSVENGFLDTTIVNALLRGFTENADSFSVLLPYIGEIEDLKKDLKEFEYTLFKDHIEIYGEKNKLEKFKSDYNINYMVLYHPKKKKDHLAFDGRTFKVIEYIEKNPQK
;
A
#
# COMPACT_ATOMS: atom_id res chain seq x y z
N MET A 1 -13.86 -2.23 22.30
CA MET A 1 -12.70 -1.31 22.36
C MET A 1 -11.98 -1.44 21.03
N ALA A 2 -11.38 -0.37 20.49
CA ALA A 2 -10.65 -0.48 19.22
C ALA A 2 -9.28 -1.16 19.45
N ILE A 3 -8.86 -2.05 18.55
CA ILE A 3 -7.58 -2.78 18.65
C ILE A 3 -6.41 -1.79 18.62
N ILE A 4 -6.50 -0.73 17.80
CA ILE A 4 -5.48 0.32 17.78
C ILE A 4 -5.29 0.95 19.16
N TYR A 5 -6.35 1.09 19.96
CA TYR A 5 -6.25 1.67 21.29
C TYR A 5 -5.52 0.74 22.26
N GLU A 6 -5.85 -0.55 22.23
CA GLU A 6 -5.16 -1.58 23.01
C GLU A 6 -3.65 -1.58 22.69
N LYS A 7 -3.30 -1.55 21.40
CA LYS A 7 -1.90 -1.53 20.96
C LYS A 7 -1.19 -0.22 21.32
N LEU A 8 -1.89 0.92 21.28
CA LEU A 8 -1.35 2.20 21.74
C LEU A 8 -1.02 2.18 23.24
N LEU A 9 -1.84 1.53 24.08
CA LEU A 9 -1.60 1.43 25.52
C LEU A 9 -0.38 0.58 25.88
N ASN A 10 0.07 -0.32 24.99
CA ASN A 10 1.32 -1.06 25.18
C ASN A 10 2.56 -0.17 25.07
N LYS A 11 2.44 1.02 24.47
CA LYS A 11 3.56 1.95 24.23
C LYS A 11 3.42 3.28 24.94
N TYR A 12 2.19 3.76 25.14
CA TYR A 12 1.88 5.07 25.68
C TYR A 12 0.92 4.96 26.85
N THR A 13 1.12 5.78 27.86
CA THR A 13 0.15 5.92 28.95
C THR A 13 -1.12 6.61 28.46
N GLU A 14 -2.26 6.36 29.11
CA GLU A 14 -3.52 7.04 28.76
C GLU A 14 -3.40 8.57 28.86
N LYS A 15 -2.54 9.08 29.77
CA LYS A 15 -2.25 10.51 29.89
C LYS A 15 -1.56 11.06 28.64
N GLU A 16 -0.48 10.42 28.19
CA GLU A 16 0.23 10.82 26.97
C GLU A 16 -0.66 10.75 25.73
N LEU A 17 -1.51 9.71 25.65
CA LEU A 17 -2.49 9.59 24.57
C LEU A 17 -3.48 10.75 24.58
N LYS A 18 -3.99 11.17 25.75
CA LYS A 18 -4.90 12.33 25.86
C LYS A 18 -4.23 13.64 25.48
N GLU A 19 -2.96 13.81 25.83
CA GLU A 19 -2.16 14.97 25.44
C GLU A 19 -1.94 15.03 23.91
N LYS A 20 -1.61 13.91 23.27
CA LYS A 20 -1.32 13.85 21.83
C LYS A 20 -2.58 13.80 20.94
N LEU A 21 -3.61 13.07 21.36
CA LEU A 21 -4.79 12.76 20.55
C LEU A 21 -6.03 13.60 20.90
N SER A 22 -6.02 14.30 22.04
CA SER A 22 -7.17 14.88 22.75
C SER A 22 -7.99 13.87 23.54
N VAL A 23 -8.60 14.33 24.64
CA VAL A 23 -9.48 13.55 25.52
C VAL A 23 -10.65 12.93 24.74
N SER A 24 -11.23 13.68 23.80
CA SER A 24 -12.37 13.22 22.99
C SER A 24 -11.98 12.05 22.10
N LEU A 25 -10.86 12.14 21.38
CA LEU A 25 -10.41 11.08 20.47
C LEU A 25 -10.04 9.80 21.24
N VAL A 26 -9.35 9.92 22.37
CA VAL A 26 -9.06 8.78 23.26
C VAL A 26 -10.34 8.14 23.77
N GLY A 27 -11.34 8.95 24.18
CA GLY A 27 -12.64 8.44 24.61
C GLY A 27 -13.36 7.62 23.54
N ARG A 28 -13.34 8.07 22.27
CA ARG A 28 -13.93 7.33 21.14
C ARG A 28 -13.24 5.98 20.93
N LEU A 29 -11.91 6.01 20.87
CA LEU A 29 -11.06 4.82 20.73
C LEU A 29 -11.32 3.77 21.82
N LYS A 30 -11.39 4.22 23.08
CA LYS A 30 -11.70 3.38 24.24
C LYS A 30 -13.07 2.71 24.14
N ARG A 31 -14.09 3.44 23.69
CA ARG A 31 -15.45 2.92 23.48
C ARG A 31 -15.59 2.06 22.21
N GLY A 32 -14.55 1.96 21.38
CA GLY A 32 -14.66 1.30 20.07
C GLY A 32 -15.50 2.09 19.07
N GLU A 33 -15.69 3.39 19.30
CA GLU A 33 -16.35 4.27 18.34
C GLU A 33 -15.40 4.60 17.19
N PHE A 34 -15.96 4.90 16.02
CA PHE A 34 -15.18 5.27 14.87
C PHE A 34 -14.27 6.47 15.16
N ALA A 35 -12.96 6.29 14.97
CA ALA A 35 -11.95 7.32 15.03
C ALA A 35 -11.06 7.21 13.78
N LYS A 36 -10.92 8.29 13.01
CA LYS A 36 -10.14 8.29 11.75
C LYS A 36 -8.69 7.87 12.02
N LEU A 37 -8.23 6.78 11.39
CA LEU A 37 -6.86 6.27 11.57
C LEU A 37 -5.82 7.33 11.21
N GLU A 38 -6.02 8.06 10.11
CA GLU A 38 -5.10 9.11 9.67
C GLU A 38 -5.01 10.28 10.66
N THR A 39 -6.08 10.53 11.43
CA THR A 39 -6.05 11.54 12.51
C THR A 39 -5.26 11.06 13.71
N VAL A 40 -5.27 9.75 14.00
CA VAL A 40 -4.42 9.17 15.04
C VAL A 40 -2.97 9.21 14.58
N ALA A 41 -2.68 8.64 13.41
CA ALA A 41 -1.34 8.49 12.87
C ALA A 41 -0.63 9.82 12.54
N SER A 42 -1.37 10.90 12.24
CA SER A 42 -0.77 12.23 12.05
C SER A 42 -0.29 12.89 13.35
N ARG A 43 -0.68 12.37 14.51
CA ARG A 43 -0.41 12.97 15.83
C ARG A 43 0.48 12.11 16.72
N ILE A 44 0.52 10.81 16.45
CA ILE A 44 1.34 9.85 17.19
C ILE A 44 1.91 8.81 16.25
N ASP A 45 3.16 8.42 16.49
CA ASP A 45 3.79 7.35 15.74
C ASP A 45 3.15 6.00 16.10
N ILE A 46 2.55 5.36 15.11
CA ILE A 46 1.92 4.03 15.25
C ILE A 46 2.77 2.91 14.65
N SER A 47 3.98 3.22 14.18
CA SER A 47 4.92 2.20 13.71
C SER A 47 5.35 1.22 14.81
N PRO A 48 5.66 1.66 16.05
CA PRO A 48 6.18 0.80 17.11
C PRO A 48 5.15 -0.12 17.79
N ILE A 49 3.86 0.06 17.50
CA ILE A 49 2.78 -0.66 18.21
C ILE A 49 2.33 -1.94 17.49
N ASP A 50 3.03 -2.31 16.41
CA ASP A 50 2.71 -3.49 15.58
C ASP A 50 1.23 -3.53 15.13
N TYR A 51 0.67 -2.37 14.76
CA TYR A 51 -0.68 -2.30 14.20
C TYR A 51 -0.64 -2.73 12.72
N THR A 52 -1.25 -3.89 12.47
CA THR A 52 -1.19 -4.64 11.21
C THR A 52 -2.39 -4.34 10.31
N TYR A 53 -2.32 -4.81 9.06
CA TYR A 53 -3.45 -4.75 8.14
C TYR A 53 -4.65 -5.59 8.64
N SER A 54 -4.42 -6.70 9.34
CA SER A 54 -5.49 -7.51 9.91
C SER A 54 -6.27 -6.73 10.97
N ASP A 55 -5.54 -6.09 11.90
CA ASP A 55 -6.15 -5.24 12.93
C ASP A 55 -6.97 -4.10 12.30
N PHE A 56 -6.45 -3.50 11.21
CA PHE A 56 -7.16 -2.49 10.46
C PHE A 56 -8.49 -2.99 9.87
N LEU A 57 -8.54 -4.21 9.36
CA LEU A 57 -9.78 -4.78 8.85
C LEU A 57 -10.79 -5.05 9.96
N GLU A 58 -10.34 -5.39 11.16
CA GLU A 58 -11.22 -5.55 12.33
C GLU A 58 -11.77 -4.20 12.82
N ASP A 59 -10.93 -3.19 13.01
CA ASP A 59 -11.34 -1.88 13.49
C ASP A 59 -12.17 -1.09 12.44
N TYR A 60 -11.87 -1.26 11.14
CA TYR A 60 -12.37 -0.37 10.08
C TYR A 60 -12.97 -1.07 8.85
N GLY A 61 -12.93 -2.39 8.76
CA GLY A 61 -13.26 -3.15 7.54
C GLY A 61 -14.67 -2.86 7.00
N GLU A 62 -15.68 -2.83 7.87
CA GLU A 62 -17.06 -2.52 7.47
C GLU A 62 -17.21 -1.13 6.84
N LYS A 63 -16.49 -0.14 7.38
CA LYS A 63 -16.54 1.23 6.87
C LYS A 63 -15.93 1.32 5.48
N TYR A 64 -14.83 0.61 5.26
CA TYR A 64 -14.07 0.64 4.01
C TYR A 64 -14.40 -0.55 3.09
N LYS A 65 -15.51 -1.25 3.31
CA LYS A 65 -15.85 -2.46 2.55
C LYS A 65 -15.88 -2.27 1.03
N LYS A 66 -16.32 -1.09 0.58
CA LYS A 66 -16.43 -0.72 -0.84
C LYS A 66 -15.08 -0.42 -1.51
N TYR A 67 -14.00 -0.25 -0.74
CA TYR A 67 -12.68 0.02 -1.29
C TYR A 67 -12.09 -1.27 -1.86
N LYS A 68 -11.57 -1.22 -3.08
CA LYS A 68 -10.86 -2.35 -3.70
C LYS A 68 -9.41 -2.42 -3.23
N GLU A 69 -8.74 -1.27 -3.10
CA GLU A 69 -7.32 -1.17 -2.76
C GLU A 69 -7.12 -0.97 -1.25
N LYS A 70 -7.67 -1.88 -0.43
CA LYS A 70 -7.71 -1.72 1.04
C LYS A 70 -6.34 -1.72 1.71
N LYS A 71 -5.38 -2.51 1.21
CA LYS A 71 -4.00 -2.55 1.76
C LYS A 71 -3.27 -1.22 1.49
N THR A 72 -3.45 -0.65 0.30
CA THR A 72 -2.95 0.69 -0.05
C THR A 72 -3.62 1.78 0.79
N LEU A 73 -4.94 1.69 0.98
CA LEU A 73 -5.67 2.59 1.88
C LEU A 73 -5.09 2.52 3.31
N PHE A 74 -4.89 1.31 3.84
CA PHE A 74 -4.29 1.12 5.16
C PHE A 74 -2.92 1.80 5.27
N ASN A 75 -2.01 1.57 4.33
CA ASN A 75 -0.69 2.18 4.33
C ASN A 75 -0.75 3.72 4.29
N LEU A 76 -1.65 4.26 3.46
CA LEU A 76 -1.86 5.70 3.34
C LEU A 76 -2.38 6.32 4.65
N LEU A 77 -3.40 5.70 5.26
CA LEU A 77 -3.95 6.18 6.53
C LEU A 77 -2.96 6.00 7.69
N LYS A 78 -2.21 4.89 7.70
CA LYS A 78 -1.14 4.61 8.66
C LYS A 78 0.00 5.62 8.57
N ALA A 79 0.25 6.19 7.39
CA ALA A 79 1.19 7.30 7.19
C ALA A 79 0.60 8.68 7.59
N GLY A 80 -0.60 8.72 8.19
CA GLY A 80 -1.25 9.96 8.63
C GLY A 80 -1.79 10.82 7.49
N LYS A 81 -1.95 10.26 6.28
CA LYS A 81 -2.38 11.02 5.10
C LYS A 81 -3.90 11.07 4.98
N VAL A 82 -4.42 12.26 4.69
CA VAL A 82 -5.83 12.48 4.38
C VAL A 82 -6.00 12.46 2.86
N MET A 83 -6.76 11.50 2.32
CA MET A 83 -6.93 11.31 0.86
C MET A 83 -7.39 12.58 0.12
N ARG A 84 -8.32 13.33 0.72
CA ARG A 84 -8.84 14.58 0.15
C ARG A 84 -7.74 15.62 0.00
N GLN A 85 -6.99 15.84 1.09
CA GLN A 85 -5.89 16.81 1.13
C GLN A 85 -4.79 16.38 0.15
N LEU A 86 -4.41 15.10 0.17
CA LEU A 86 -3.42 14.55 -0.73
C LEU A 86 -3.80 14.73 -2.21
N SER A 87 -5.10 14.67 -2.55
CA SER A 87 -5.56 14.94 -3.91
C SER A 87 -5.34 16.41 -4.29
N VAL A 88 -5.77 17.34 -3.44
CA VAL A 88 -5.66 18.80 -3.70
C VAL A 88 -4.20 19.26 -3.76
N GLU A 89 -3.35 18.77 -2.85
CA GLU A 89 -1.91 19.09 -2.82
C GLU A 89 -1.18 18.65 -4.09
N ASN A 90 -1.72 17.68 -4.81
CA ASN A 90 -1.17 17.19 -6.08
C ASN A 90 -1.94 17.71 -7.31
N GLY A 91 -2.74 18.77 -7.14
CA GLY A 91 -3.43 19.44 -8.26
C GLY A 91 -4.64 18.68 -8.81
N PHE A 92 -5.15 17.68 -8.09
CA PHE A 92 -6.32 16.92 -8.50
C PHE A 92 -7.61 17.44 -7.87
N LEU A 93 -8.76 17.01 -8.41
CA LEU A 93 -10.02 17.10 -7.71
C LEU A 93 -9.94 16.38 -6.36
N ASP A 94 -10.61 16.92 -5.35
CA ASP A 94 -10.52 16.46 -3.97
C ASP A 94 -11.06 15.03 -3.74
N THR A 95 -11.71 14.44 -4.75
CA THR A 95 -12.22 13.06 -4.77
C THR A 95 -11.34 12.08 -5.54
N THR A 96 -10.29 12.53 -6.23
CA THR A 96 -9.52 11.69 -7.17
C THR A 96 -8.89 10.48 -6.49
N ILE A 97 -8.16 10.67 -5.39
CA ILE A 97 -7.52 9.54 -4.68
C ILE A 97 -8.57 8.60 -4.07
N VAL A 98 -9.67 9.15 -3.54
CA VAL A 98 -10.78 8.35 -3.00
C VAL A 98 -11.35 7.45 -4.10
N ASN A 99 -11.59 8.00 -5.29
CA ASN A 99 -12.10 7.26 -6.43
C ASN A 99 -11.13 6.18 -6.92
N ALA A 100 -9.83 6.46 -6.92
CA ALA A 100 -8.81 5.47 -7.29
C ALA A 100 -8.84 4.26 -6.34
N LEU A 101 -8.87 4.50 -5.03
CA LEU A 101 -8.90 3.42 -4.03
C LEU A 101 -10.25 2.66 -4.01
N LEU A 102 -11.35 3.34 -4.33
CA LEU A 102 -12.68 2.73 -4.46
C LEU A 102 -12.81 1.85 -5.70
N ARG A 103 -12.31 2.32 -6.86
CA ARG A 103 -12.55 1.66 -8.15
C ARG A 103 -11.49 0.60 -8.50
N GLY A 104 -10.34 0.64 -7.84
CA GLY A 104 -9.15 -0.11 -8.23
C GLY A 104 -8.25 0.74 -9.13
N PHE A 105 -6.94 0.48 -9.09
CA PHE A 105 -5.99 1.22 -9.89
C PHE A 105 -5.95 0.73 -11.34
N THR A 106 -5.71 1.67 -12.25
CA THR A 106 -5.13 1.42 -13.57
C THR A 106 -3.82 2.19 -13.63
N GLU A 107 -2.78 1.67 -14.29
CA GLU A 107 -1.51 2.43 -14.47
C GLU A 107 -1.70 3.78 -15.16
N ASN A 108 -2.80 3.94 -15.90
CA ASN A 108 -3.14 5.15 -16.65
C ASN A 108 -3.85 6.22 -15.80
N ALA A 109 -4.12 5.95 -14.52
CA ALA A 109 -4.72 6.96 -13.65
C ALA A 109 -3.65 7.94 -13.16
N ASP A 110 -3.81 9.24 -13.42
CA ASP A 110 -2.85 10.28 -13.02
C ASP A 110 -2.48 10.22 -11.52
N SER A 111 -3.47 9.92 -10.67
CA SER A 111 -3.29 9.76 -9.22
C SER A 111 -2.50 8.53 -8.78
N PHE A 112 -2.27 7.56 -9.67
CA PHE A 112 -1.52 6.35 -9.35
C PHE A 112 -0.08 6.68 -8.94
N SER A 113 0.55 7.64 -9.64
CA SER A 113 1.90 8.14 -9.31
C SER A 113 2.02 8.64 -7.87
N VAL A 114 1.00 9.34 -7.36
CA VAL A 114 0.95 9.86 -5.99
C VAL A 114 0.75 8.75 -4.96
N LEU A 115 0.16 7.64 -5.37
CA LEU A 115 -0.12 6.50 -4.50
C LEU A 115 1.01 5.47 -4.46
N LEU A 116 1.99 5.55 -5.36
CA LEU A 116 3.15 4.66 -5.40
C LEU A 116 3.79 4.42 -4.02
N PRO A 117 4.06 5.44 -3.18
CA PRO A 117 4.68 5.22 -1.86
C PRO A 117 3.86 4.39 -0.88
N TYR A 118 2.56 4.23 -1.14
CA TYR A 118 1.62 3.57 -0.23
C TYR A 118 1.12 2.23 -0.77
N ILE A 119 1.56 1.81 -1.96
CA ILE A 119 1.06 0.59 -2.60
C ILE A 119 1.20 -0.61 -1.67
N GLY A 120 0.08 -1.32 -1.47
CA GLY A 120 -0.04 -2.40 -0.51
C GLY A 120 0.91 -3.57 -0.77
N GLU A 121 1.24 -3.83 -2.03
CA GLU A 121 2.09 -4.95 -2.43
C GLU A 121 3.60 -4.66 -2.50
N ILE A 122 4.09 -3.45 -2.16
CA ILE A 122 5.52 -3.10 -2.35
C ILE A 122 6.48 -4.10 -1.71
N GLU A 123 6.26 -4.45 -0.44
CA GLU A 123 7.17 -5.33 0.29
C GLU A 123 7.09 -6.79 -0.20
N ASP A 124 5.90 -7.23 -0.60
CA ASP A 124 5.71 -8.56 -1.19
C ASP A 124 6.43 -8.61 -2.55
N LEU A 125 6.26 -7.57 -3.38
CA LEU A 125 6.89 -7.44 -4.70
C LEU A 125 8.41 -7.40 -4.60
N LYS A 126 8.97 -6.65 -3.65
CA LYS A 126 10.42 -6.62 -3.39
C LYS A 126 10.96 -8.00 -3.05
N LYS A 127 10.22 -8.77 -2.25
CA LYS A 127 10.63 -10.12 -1.84
C LYS A 127 10.57 -11.07 -3.03
N ASP A 128 9.47 -11.07 -3.76
CA ASP A 128 9.25 -11.98 -4.87
C ASP A 128 10.16 -11.66 -6.07
N LEU A 129 10.46 -10.38 -6.32
CA LEU A 129 11.37 -9.95 -7.39
C LEU A 129 12.82 -10.45 -7.18
N LYS A 130 13.25 -10.69 -5.93
CA LYS A 130 14.60 -11.23 -5.64
C LYS A 130 14.84 -12.63 -6.19
N GLU A 131 13.78 -13.37 -6.50
CA GLU A 131 13.91 -14.71 -7.12
C GLU A 131 14.28 -14.65 -8.60
N PHE A 132 14.24 -13.48 -9.22
CA PHE A 132 14.43 -13.29 -10.66
C PHE A 132 15.63 -12.42 -10.98
N GLU A 133 16.30 -12.76 -12.08
CA GLU A 133 17.12 -11.77 -12.79
C GLU A 133 16.19 -10.85 -13.55
N TYR A 134 16.43 -9.53 -13.57
CA TYR A 134 15.59 -8.62 -14.34
C TYR A 134 16.37 -7.52 -15.03
N THR A 135 15.75 -6.92 -16.05
CA THR A 135 16.28 -5.75 -16.76
C THR A 135 15.14 -4.74 -16.89
N LEU A 136 15.37 -3.53 -16.38
CA LEU A 136 14.45 -2.41 -16.54
C LEU A 136 14.72 -1.68 -17.86
N PHE A 137 13.66 -1.46 -18.62
CA PHE A 137 13.64 -0.60 -19.79
C PHE A 137 12.82 0.65 -19.49
N LYS A 138 12.78 1.58 -20.45
CA LYS A 138 12.08 2.87 -20.29
C LYS A 138 10.56 2.68 -20.10
N ASP A 139 10.00 1.70 -20.79
CA ASP A 139 8.56 1.48 -20.94
C ASP A 139 8.09 0.12 -20.40
N HIS A 140 8.99 -0.80 -20.09
CA HIS A 140 8.67 -2.13 -19.60
C HIS A 140 9.79 -2.72 -18.73
N ILE A 141 9.55 -3.89 -18.16
CA ILE A 141 10.54 -4.72 -17.48
C ILE A 141 10.56 -6.11 -18.11
N GLU A 142 11.74 -6.72 -18.15
CA GLU A 142 11.90 -8.14 -18.44
C GLU A 142 12.42 -8.85 -17.19
N ILE A 143 11.69 -9.84 -16.69
CA ILE A 143 12.14 -10.72 -15.61
C ILE A 143 12.44 -12.12 -16.17
N TYR A 144 13.45 -12.79 -15.61
CA TYR A 144 14.00 -14.05 -16.09
C TYR A 144 14.09 -15.05 -14.94
N GLY A 145 13.70 -16.30 -15.19
CA GLY A 145 13.70 -17.34 -14.17
C GLY A 145 13.11 -18.66 -14.67
N GLU A 146 12.81 -19.56 -13.73
CA GLU A 146 12.11 -20.82 -14.04
C GLU A 146 10.67 -20.52 -14.48
N LYS A 147 10.20 -21.17 -15.56
CA LYS A 147 8.84 -21.00 -16.09
C LYS A 147 7.74 -21.02 -15.04
N ASN A 148 7.76 -22.01 -14.14
CA ASN A 148 6.73 -22.16 -13.11
C ASN A 148 6.72 -20.98 -12.12
N LYS A 149 7.89 -20.42 -11.78
CA LYS A 149 7.99 -19.24 -10.91
C LYS A 149 7.49 -17.98 -11.62
N LEU A 150 7.81 -17.84 -12.91
CA LEU A 150 7.32 -16.74 -13.74
C LEU A 150 5.80 -16.77 -13.91
N GLU A 151 5.21 -17.95 -14.16
CA GLU A 151 3.75 -18.11 -14.26
C GLU A 151 3.05 -17.81 -12.93
N LYS A 152 3.68 -18.18 -11.81
CA LYS A 152 3.18 -17.85 -10.48
C LYS A 152 3.23 -16.33 -10.24
N PHE A 153 4.38 -15.69 -10.46
CA PHE A 153 4.52 -14.24 -10.35
C PHE A 153 3.51 -13.49 -11.22
N LYS A 154 3.34 -13.95 -12.47
CA LYS A 154 2.32 -13.44 -13.39
C LYS A 154 0.92 -13.52 -12.80
N SER A 155 0.55 -14.65 -12.20
CA SER A 155 -0.76 -14.86 -11.58
C SER A 155 -0.95 -13.97 -10.34
N ASP A 156 0.03 -13.95 -9.44
CA ASP A 156 -0.03 -13.24 -8.15
C ASP A 156 -0.19 -11.72 -8.35
N TYR A 157 0.43 -11.16 -9.39
CA TYR A 157 0.36 -9.74 -9.74
C TYR A 157 -0.57 -9.41 -10.92
N ASN A 158 -1.40 -10.37 -11.36
CA ASN A 158 -2.37 -10.22 -12.44
C ASN A 158 -1.77 -9.61 -13.74
N ILE A 159 -0.60 -10.11 -14.14
CA ILE A 159 0.11 -9.67 -15.34
C ILE A 159 -0.45 -10.42 -16.56
N ASN A 160 -0.92 -9.68 -17.57
CA ASN A 160 -1.54 -10.26 -18.76
C ASN A 160 -0.57 -10.38 -19.95
N TYR A 161 0.63 -10.91 -19.70
CA TYR A 161 1.66 -11.16 -20.70
C TYR A 161 2.09 -12.63 -20.68
N MET A 162 2.59 -13.15 -21.80
CA MET A 162 3.00 -14.55 -21.89
C MET A 162 4.41 -14.76 -21.33
N VAL A 163 4.63 -15.91 -20.67
CA VAL A 163 5.98 -16.40 -20.39
C VAL A 163 6.54 -17.04 -21.66
N LEU A 164 7.67 -16.52 -22.12
CA LEU A 164 8.31 -16.95 -23.37
C LEU A 164 9.74 -17.39 -23.13
N TYR A 165 10.24 -18.31 -23.95
CA TYR A 165 11.65 -18.68 -23.92
C TYR A 165 12.48 -17.65 -24.70
N HIS A 166 13.51 -17.08 -24.08
CA HIS A 166 14.44 -16.15 -24.71
C HIS A 166 15.58 -16.94 -25.39
N PRO A 167 15.67 -17.00 -26.74
CA PRO A 167 16.60 -17.90 -27.41
C PRO A 167 18.07 -17.58 -27.18
N LYS A 168 18.46 -16.29 -27.16
CA LYS A 168 19.85 -15.88 -26.93
C LYS A 168 20.32 -16.10 -25.49
N LYS A 169 19.50 -15.72 -24.51
CA LYS A 169 19.78 -15.91 -23.08
C LYS A 169 19.58 -17.35 -22.59
N LYS A 170 18.90 -18.19 -23.38
CA LYS A 170 18.56 -19.58 -23.08
C LYS A 170 17.81 -19.74 -21.75
N LYS A 171 16.87 -18.84 -21.49
CA LYS A 171 16.07 -18.77 -20.24
C LYS A 171 14.63 -18.40 -20.57
N ASP A 172 13.69 -18.86 -19.76
CA ASP A 172 12.34 -18.32 -19.78
C ASP A 172 12.32 -16.89 -19.22
N HIS A 173 11.44 -16.07 -19.76
CA HIS A 173 11.27 -14.68 -19.36
C HIS A 173 9.81 -14.24 -19.47
N LEU A 174 9.48 -13.20 -18.70
CA LEU A 174 8.22 -12.49 -18.75
C LEU A 174 8.54 -11.00 -18.96
N ALA A 175 8.14 -10.47 -20.11
CA ALA A 175 8.23 -9.05 -20.43
C ALA A 175 6.87 -8.39 -20.21
N PHE A 176 6.81 -7.31 -19.43
CA PHE A 176 5.54 -6.65 -19.10
C PHE A 176 5.71 -5.17 -18.75
N ASP A 177 4.62 -4.42 -18.95
CA ASP A 177 4.45 -3.04 -18.50
C ASP A 177 3.28 -2.92 -17.50
N GLY A 178 2.74 -1.72 -17.34
CA GLY A 178 1.55 -1.46 -16.52
C GLY A 178 1.82 -1.27 -15.03
N ARG A 179 0.81 -1.51 -14.18
CA ARG A 179 0.83 -1.24 -12.72
C ARG A 179 2.07 -1.84 -12.07
N THR A 180 2.28 -3.14 -12.24
CA THR A 180 3.37 -3.87 -11.58
C THR A 180 4.73 -3.33 -12.00
N PHE A 181 4.93 -3.07 -13.29
CA PHE A 181 6.14 -2.40 -13.79
C PHE A 181 6.36 -1.05 -13.10
N LYS A 182 5.33 -0.21 -12.98
CA LYS A 182 5.44 1.11 -12.34
C LYS A 182 5.78 1.04 -10.86
N VAL A 183 5.30 0.01 -10.15
CA VAL A 183 5.68 -0.23 -8.75
C VAL A 183 7.15 -0.67 -8.66
N ILE A 184 7.60 -1.57 -9.54
CA ILE A 184 9.02 -1.99 -9.59
C ILE A 184 9.91 -0.80 -9.93
N GLU A 185 9.55 0.00 -10.94
CA GLU A 185 10.26 1.22 -11.32
C GLU A 185 10.37 2.19 -10.13
N TYR A 186 9.31 2.34 -9.34
CA TYR A 186 9.33 3.15 -8.13
C TYR A 186 10.29 2.60 -7.07
N ILE A 187 10.26 1.29 -6.81
CA ILE A 187 11.15 0.60 -5.85
C ILE A 187 12.61 0.83 -6.21
N GLU A 188 12.97 0.64 -7.48
CA GLU A 188 14.36 0.75 -7.95
C GLU A 188 14.87 2.20 -7.91
N LYS A 189 14.00 3.18 -8.18
CA LYS A 189 14.36 4.61 -8.07
C LYS A 189 14.39 5.12 -6.63
N ASN A 190 13.75 4.40 -5.69
CA ASN A 190 13.65 4.78 -4.29
C ASN A 190 14.05 3.61 -3.38
N PRO A 191 15.32 3.15 -3.44
CA PRO A 191 15.78 2.06 -2.60
C PRO A 191 15.64 2.49 -1.13
N GLN A 192 14.64 1.94 -0.45
CA GLN A 192 14.50 2.15 0.99
C GLN A 192 15.67 1.44 1.67
N LYS A 193 16.42 2.20 2.48
CA LYS A 193 17.58 1.72 3.23
C LYS A 193 17.18 0.74 4.33
#